data_AF-A0AA88A657-F1
#
_entry.id   AF-A0AA88A657-F1
#
_cell.length_a   1.000
_cell.length_b   1.000
_cell.length_c   1.000
_cell.angle_alpha   90.00
_cell.angle_beta   90.00
_cell.angle_gamma   90.00
#
_symmetry.space_group_name_H-M   'P 1'
#
loop_
_entity.id
_entity.type
_entity.pdbx_description
1 polymer ?
#
loop_
_entity_poly.entity_id
_entity_poly.type
_entity_poly.pdbx_seq_one_letter_code
_entity_poly.pdbx_strand_id
1 'polypeptide(L)'
;MKFCKKYQAYMEEQEKKLPGVGFKKLKKILKKCRRDYNSQNDVQAVLDHQPCPHHCAVCDGTFFPSLLKEMSAVVGCFNERAQKLLELHLASGLRKYFFWFTGKLRGNHVGLIQEGKDLVTYALINAIAVRKILKKYDKVHDSKQGQAFKSQAQSMHIEILQSPWLCELMAFHINLRETKVKSRKSTSVLFNACSLTFSDGKPSLTCELFDSVKLDIDLTCSICLDTVFDPVALTCGHIFCFMCACSSASVTIVDGLKFAEPKEKCPLCREAGVYEGGVHLEELSILLSRSCREYWEERLQTERVERVRQAKEHWELQCRAFMG
;
A
#
# COMPACT_ATOMS: atom_id res chain seq x y z
N MET A 1 25.25 11.32 1.09
CA MET A 1 24.95 12.14 -0.12
C MET A 1 24.51 11.34 -1.36
N LYS A 2 24.69 10.01 -1.43
CA LYS A 2 24.43 9.19 -2.64
C LYS A 2 22.93 9.02 -3.01
N PHE A 3 22.03 8.83 -2.03
CA PHE A 3 20.62 8.53 -2.32
C PHE A 3 19.87 9.63 -3.09
N CYS A 4 19.98 10.92 -2.72
CA CYS A 4 19.18 11.95 -3.39
C CYS A 4 19.56 12.14 -4.87
N LYS A 5 20.82 11.91 -5.23
CA LYS A 5 21.25 11.91 -6.64
C LYS A 5 20.67 10.69 -7.37
N LYS A 6 20.75 9.52 -6.74
CA LYS A 6 20.17 8.26 -7.26
C LYS A 6 18.65 8.35 -7.45
N TYR A 7 17.94 8.93 -6.48
CA TYR A 7 16.50 9.18 -6.56
C TYR A 7 16.16 10.15 -7.70
N GLN A 8 16.92 11.23 -7.86
CA GLN A 8 16.70 12.18 -8.95
C GLN A 8 16.93 11.55 -10.32
N ALA A 9 18.04 10.83 -10.49
CA ALA A 9 18.32 10.07 -11.71
C ALA A 9 17.18 9.09 -12.01
N TYR A 10 16.76 8.29 -11.03
CA TYR A 10 15.63 7.36 -11.18
C TYR A 10 14.34 8.07 -11.64
N MET A 11 14.01 9.23 -11.06
CA MET A 11 12.82 9.99 -11.44
C MET A 11 12.94 10.67 -12.81
N GLU A 12 14.15 11.07 -13.22
CA GLU A 12 14.45 11.67 -14.52
C GLU A 12 14.47 10.62 -15.66
N GLU A 13 14.85 9.38 -15.35
CA GLU A 13 14.84 8.23 -16.26
C GLU A 13 13.42 7.71 -16.59
N GLN A 14 12.39 8.10 -15.84
CA GLN A 14 11.02 7.67 -16.11
C GLN A 14 10.47 8.38 -17.37
N GLU A 15 10.13 7.60 -18.40
CA GLU A 15 9.58 8.13 -19.67
C GLU A 15 8.31 8.98 -19.47
N LYS A 16 7.51 8.65 -18.45
CA LYS A 16 6.35 9.45 -18.01
C LYS A 16 6.77 10.28 -16.81
N LYS A 17 6.41 11.57 -16.78
CA LYS A 17 6.62 12.44 -15.60
C LYS A 17 5.80 11.92 -14.42
N LEU A 18 6.37 11.00 -13.64
CA LEU A 18 5.75 10.47 -12.44
C LEU A 18 5.88 11.48 -11.28
N PRO A 19 4.85 11.60 -10.42
CA PRO A 19 4.99 12.40 -9.21
C PRO A 19 6.07 11.80 -8.31
N GLY A 20 6.73 12.64 -7.53
CA GLY A 20 7.79 12.21 -6.62
C GLY A 20 8.04 13.25 -5.54
N VAL A 21 8.81 12.84 -4.54
CA VAL A 21 9.22 13.67 -3.42
C VAL A 21 10.21 14.74 -3.91
N GLY A 22 9.81 16.01 -3.74
CA GLY A 22 10.51 17.20 -4.18
C GLY A 22 11.71 17.55 -3.30
N PHE A 23 12.72 16.66 -3.21
CA PHE A 23 13.89 16.82 -2.33
C PHE A 23 14.57 18.20 -2.44
N LYS A 24 14.72 18.75 -3.65
CA LYS A 24 15.34 20.07 -3.84
C LYS A 24 14.51 21.17 -3.16
N LYS A 25 13.19 21.15 -3.35
CA LYS A 25 12.23 22.09 -2.75
C LYS A 25 12.16 21.93 -1.23
N LEU A 26 11.92 20.71 -0.72
CA LEU A 26 11.82 20.44 0.72
C LEU A 26 13.12 20.77 1.46
N LYS A 27 14.29 20.48 0.87
CA LYS A 27 15.57 20.87 1.49
C LYS A 27 15.79 22.39 1.48
N LYS A 28 15.26 23.13 0.51
CA LYS A 28 15.32 24.61 0.52
C LYS A 28 14.48 25.17 1.66
N ILE A 29 13.29 24.61 1.91
CA ILE A 29 12.44 24.98 3.06
C ILE A 29 13.20 24.78 4.37
N LEU A 30 13.80 23.60 4.57
CA LEU A 30 14.62 23.31 5.77
C LEU A 30 15.82 24.27 5.93
N LYS A 31 16.47 24.66 4.83
CA LYS A 31 17.59 25.61 4.86
C LYS A 31 17.14 27.03 5.20
N LYS A 32 15.98 27.45 4.70
CA LYS A 32 15.38 28.76 5.01
C LYS A 32 15.04 28.85 6.51
N CYS A 33 14.38 27.82 7.04
CA CYS A 33 14.06 27.64 8.46
C CYS A 33 15.30 27.87 9.35
N ARG A 34 16.44 27.24 9.00
CA ARG A 34 17.72 27.43 9.73
C ARG A 34 18.31 28.84 9.62
N ARG A 35 18.16 29.51 8.47
CA ARG A 35 18.68 30.87 8.24
C ARG A 35 17.88 31.92 9.00
N ASP A 36 16.56 31.81 8.95
CA ASP A 36 15.64 32.76 9.59
C ASP A 36 15.79 32.71 11.12
N TYR A 37 16.05 31.53 11.71
CA TYR A 37 16.36 31.40 13.13
C TYR A 37 17.73 32.00 13.50
N ASN A 38 18.78 31.71 12.70
CA ASN A 38 20.11 32.26 12.97
C ASN A 38 20.16 33.78 12.87
N SER A 39 19.33 34.40 12.03
CA SER A 39 19.26 35.87 11.89
C SER A 39 18.44 36.56 12.99
N GLN A 40 17.62 35.81 13.74
CA GLN A 40 16.98 36.32 14.97
C GLN A 40 17.92 36.29 16.19
N ASN A 41 18.88 35.36 16.22
CA ASN A 41 19.88 35.27 17.29
C ASN A 41 21.00 36.32 17.22
N ASP A 42 21.19 37.02 16.10
CA ASP A 42 22.18 38.10 15.97
C ASP A 42 21.83 39.37 16.79
N VAL A 43 20.63 39.44 17.39
CA VAL A 43 20.21 40.57 18.25
C VAL A 43 20.34 40.24 19.75
N GLN A 44 20.47 38.96 20.14
CA GLN A 44 20.60 38.56 21.53
C GLN A 44 21.67 37.48 21.69
N ALA A 45 22.94 37.93 21.69
CA ALA A 45 24.05 37.06 22.05
C ALA A 45 23.95 36.65 23.53
N VAL A 46 24.41 35.43 23.80
CA VAL A 46 24.53 34.76 25.11
C VAL A 46 23.26 34.02 25.55
N LEU A 47 23.07 32.81 25.02
CA LEU A 47 22.78 31.56 25.76
C LEU A 47 22.54 30.44 24.74
N ASP A 48 23.50 29.51 24.66
CA ASP A 48 23.47 28.16 24.08
C ASP A 48 22.91 27.91 22.67
N HIS A 49 23.56 26.99 21.95
CA HIS A 49 23.11 26.43 20.69
C HIS A 49 21.78 25.64 20.85
N GLN A 50 20.65 26.33 21.04
CA GLN A 50 19.34 25.68 21.08
C GLN A 50 18.76 25.52 19.65
N PRO A 51 18.34 24.30 19.26
CA PRO A 51 17.63 24.08 18.01
C PRO A 51 16.29 24.83 17.99
N CYS A 52 15.80 25.08 16.77
CA CYS A 52 14.53 25.76 16.47
C CYS A 52 13.38 25.29 17.38
N PRO A 53 12.48 26.19 17.86
CA PRO A 53 11.39 25.82 18.75
C PRO A 53 10.57 24.64 18.20
N HIS A 54 10.03 23.82 19.11
CA HIS A 54 9.17 22.69 18.76
C HIS A 54 7.97 23.09 17.87
N HIS A 55 7.59 24.35 17.74
CA HIS A 55 6.61 24.79 16.74
C HIS A 55 7.22 25.92 15.91
N CYS A 56 7.62 25.60 14.68
CA CYS A 56 8.21 26.55 13.76
C CYS A 56 7.23 26.85 12.64
N ALA A 57 6.65 28.06 12.65
CA ALA A 57 5.63 28.46 11.67
C ALA A 57 6.08 28.27 10.21
N VAL A 58 7.39 28.45 9.91
CA VAL A 58 7.93 28.26 8.56
C VAL A 58 7.94 26.78 8.18
N CYS A 59 8.37 25.92 9.09
CA CYS A 59 8.48 24.50 8.85
C CYS A 59 7.10 23.81 8.93
N ASP A 60 6.28 24.13 9.93
CA ASP A 60 4.97 23.51 10.14
C ASP A 60 3.92 24.01 9.12
N GLY A 61 3.99 25.28 8.73
CA GLY A 61 3.08 25.87 7.74
C GLY A 61 3.41 25.55 6.28
N THR A 62 4.63 25.07 5.96
CA THR A 62 5.03 24.87 4.55
C THR A 62 5.66 23.52 4.24
N PHE A 63 6.41 22.91 5.16
CA PHE A 63 7.09 21.64 4.91
C PHE A 63 6.10 20.47 4.91
N PHE A 64 5.36 20.25 6.00
CA PHE A 64 4.41 19.14 6.10
C PHE A 64 3.27 19.24 5.08
N PRO A 65 2.65 20.41 4.83
CA PRO A 65 1.65 20.54 3.76
C PRO A 65 2.22 20.25 2.36
N SER A 66 3.46 20.69 2.08
CA SER A 66 4.11 20.38 0.80
C SER A 66 4.39 18.88 0.67
N LEU A 67 4.90 18.25 1.72
CA LEU A 67 5.20 16.82 1.72
C LEU A 67 3.92 15.98 1.62
N LEU A 68 2.87 16.35 2.34
CA LEU A 68 1.54 15.74 2.26
C LEU A 68 1.03 15.74 0.82
N LYS A 69 1.05 16.90 0.16
CA LYS A 69 0.64 17.02 -1.25
C LYS A 69 1.47 16.14 -2.18
N GLU A 70 2.79 16.09 -1.98
CA GLU A 70 3.70 15.23 -2.77
C GLU A 70 3.41 13.74 -2.52
N MET A 71 3.15 13.33 -1.28
CA MET A 71 2.80 11.95 -0.92
C MET A 71 1.46 11.52 -1.50
N SER A 72 0.42 12.35 -1.38
CA SER A 72 -0.90 12.05 -1.97
C SER A 72 -0.82 11.90 -3.49
N ALA A 73 -0.03 12.73 -4.17
CA ALA A 73 0.18 12.60 -5.61
C ALA A 73 0.89 11.30 -5.98
N VAL A 74 1.91 10.90 -5.21
CA VAL A 74 2.64 9.64 -5.39
C VAL A 74 1.71 8.44 -5.20
N VAL A 75 0.96 8.39 -4.09
CA VAL A 75 0.04 7.28 -3.78
C VAL A 75 -1.09 7.22 -4.79
N GLY A 76 -1.71 8.35 -5.13
CA GLY A 76 -2.80 8.39 -6.12
C GLY A 76 -2.35 7.87 -7.48
N CYS A 77 -1.19 8.33 -7.98
CA CYS A 77 -0.63 7.86 -9.24
C CYS A 77 -0.25 6.37 -9.19
N PHE A 78 0.34 5.91 -8.09
CA PHE A 78 0.68 4.51 -7.90
C PHE A 78 -0.57 3.62 -7.93
N ASN A 79 -1.58 3.93 -7.11
CA ASN A 79 -2.81 3.16 -7.00
C ASN A 79 -3.53 3.08 -8.35
N GLU A 80 -3.69 4.21 -9.04
CA GLU A 80 -4.35 4.26 -10.35
C GLU A 80 -3.64 3.38 -11.39
N ARG A 81 -2.30 3.42 -11.43
CA ARG A 81 -1.53 2.62 -12.39
C ARG A 81 -1.51 1.14 -12.03
N ALA A 82 -1.34 0.82 -10.75
CA ALA A 82 -1.34 -0.55 -10.25
C ALA A 82 -2.70 -1.22 -10.50
N GLN A 83 -3.79 -0.54 -10.16
CA GLN A 83 -5.14 -1.00 -10.42
C GLN A 83 -5.37 -1.27 -11.91
N LYS A 84 -5.04 -0.30 -12.79
CA LYS A 84 -5.19 -0.49 -14.25
C LYS A 84 -4.39 -1.68 -14.76
N LEU A 85 -3.17 -1.87 -14.27
CA LEU A 85 -2.32 -3.00 -14.66
C LEU A 85 -2.93 -4.34 -14.24
N LEU A 86 -3.39 -4.43 -12.99
CA LEU A 86 -4.00 -5.65 -12.44
C LEU A 86 -5.34 -5.95 -13.10
N GLU A 87 -6.18 -4.95 -13.35
CA GLU A 87 -7.44 -5.11 -14.10
C GLU A 87 -7.20 -5.64 -15.52
N LEU A 88 -6.17 -5.15 -16.20
CA LEU A 88 -5.77 -5.66 -17.52
C LEU A 88 -5.24 -7.09 -17.44
N HIS A 89 -4.49 -7.43 -16.38
CA HIS A 89 -3.95 -8.77 -16.17
C HIS A 89 -5.05 -9.80 -15.88
N LEU A 90 -5.95 -9.47 -14.96
CA LEU A 90 -7.04 -10.34 -14.49
C LEU A 90 -8.22 -10.39 -15.47
N ALA A 91 -8.26 -9.53 -16.49
CA ALA A 91 -9.33 -9.51 -17.48
C ALA A 91 -9.49 -10.86 -18.18
N SER A 92 -10.63 -11.51 -17.95
CA SER A 92 -11.07 -12.73 -18.63
C SER A 92 -12.38 -12.48 -19.41
N GLY A 93 -12.74 -13.42 -20.30
CA GLY A 93 -14.01 -13.40 -21.03
C GLY A 93 -14.32 -12.08 -21.76
N LEU A 94 -15.50 -11.52 -21.52
CA LEU A 94 -16.00 -10.29 -22.16
C LEU A 94 -15.18 -9.03 -21.79
N ARG A 95 -14.61 -8.96 -20.58
CA ARG A 95 -13.71 -7.85 -20.19
C ARG A 95 -12.45 -7.84 -21.04
N LYS A 96 -11.88 -9.03 -21.31
CA LYS A 96 -10.73 -9.19 -22.21
C LYS A 96 -11.07 -8.73 -23.63
N TYR A 97 -12.26 -9.07 -24.12
CA TYR A 97 -12.75 -8.60 -25.42
C TYR A 97 -12.93 -7.07 -25.47
N PHE A 98 -13.53 -6.46 -24.45
CA PHE A 98 -13.68 -5.00 -24.34
C PHE A 98 -12.33 -4.26 -24.32
N PHE A 99 -11.35 -4.76 -23.58
CA PHE A 99 -9.99 -4.19 -23.59
C PHE A 99 -9.27 -4.35 -24.93
N TRP A 100 -9.60 -5.41 -25.69
CA TRP A 100 -9.08 -5.64 -27.04
C TRP A 100 -9.66 -4.63 -28.03
N PHE A 101 -10.98 -4.37 -27.97
CA PHE A 101 -11.66 -3.37 -28.81
C PHE A 101 -11.22 -1.94 -28.53
N THR A 102 -10.90 -1.60 -27.28
CA THR A 102 -10.40 -0.27 -26.91
C THR A 102 -8.92 -0.05 -27.23
N GLY A 103 -8.24 -1.04 -27.84
CA GLY A 103 -6.81 -0.96 -28.17
C GLY A 103 -5.87 -0.95 -26.96
N LYS A 104 -6.38 -1.14 -25.74
CA LYS A 104 -5.60 -1.15 -24.48
C LYS A 104 -4.82 -2.45 -24.27
N LEU A 105 -5.22 -3.54 -24.94
CA LEU A 105 -4.57 -4.86 -24.89
C LEU A 105 -3.38 -5.02 -25.87
N ARG A 106 -2.72 -3.92 -26.24
CA ARG A 106 -1.61 -3.95 -27.22
C ARG A 106 -0.23 -4.30 -26.61
N GLY A 107 -0.17 -4.54 -25.30
CA GLY A 107 1.08 -4.86 -24.59
C GLY A 107 1.34 -6.36 -24.52
N ASN A 108 2.50 -6.81 -25.00
CA ASN A 108 2.99 -8.17 -24.76
C ASN A 108 3.04 -8.46 -23.25
N HIS A 109 2.73 -9.68 -22.80
CA HIS A 109 2.82 -10.11 -21.39
C HIS A 109 4.13 -9.70 -20.69
N VAL A 110 5.22 -9.60 -21.44
CA VAL A 110 6.53 -9.13 -20.97
C VAL A 110 6.49 -7.66 -20.51
N GLY A 111 5.76 -6.80 -21.21
CA GLY A 111 5.56 -5.39 -20.86
C GLY A 111 4.78 -5.21 -19.57
N LEU A 112 3.71 -5.99 -19.35
CA LEU A 112 2.95 -5.97 -18.09
C LEU A 112 3.80 -6.39 -16.88
N ILE A 113 4.63 -7.43 -17.04
CA ILE A 113 5.57 -7.86 -16.00
C ILE A 113 6.55 -6.74 -15.68
N GLN A 114 7.13 -6.11 -16.70
CA GLN A 114 8.10 -5.05 -16.50
C GLN A 114 7.45 -3.82 -15.84
N GLU A 115 6.28 -3.39 -16.31
CA GLU A 115 5.55 -2.28 -15.71
C GLU A 115 5.21 -2.57 -14.24
N GLY A 116 4.78 -3.78 -13.91
CA GLY A 116 4.57 -4.18 -12.53
C GLY A 116 5.83 -4.02 -11.68
N LYS A 117 7.02 -4.39 -12.21
CA LYS A 117 8.29 -4.30 -11.47
C LYS A 117 8.68 -2.85 -11.25
N ASP A 118 8.45 -2.03 -12.26
CA ASP A 118 8.72 -0.61 -12.22
C ASP A 118 7.82 0.07 -11.19
N LEU A 119 6.55 -0.34 -11.08
CA LEU A 119 5.62 0.15 -10.06
C LEU A 119 6.02 -0.23 -8.63
N VAL A 120 6.43 -1.48 -8.38
CA VAL A 120 6.94 -1.89 -7.06
C VAL A 120 8.21 -1.12 -6.71
N THR A 121 9.13 -0.97 -7.68
CA THR A 121 10.35 -0.17 -7.51
C THR A 121 10.02 1.29 -7.19
N TYR A 122 9.05 1.87 -7.90
CA TYR A 122 8.55 3.22 -7.69
C TYR A 122 8.00 3.41 -6.27
N ALA A 123 7.17 2.48 -5.79
CA ALA A 123 6.62 2.51 -4.45
C ALA A 123 7.73 2.50 -3.38
N LEU A 124 8.66 1.56 -3.48
CA LEU A 124 9.74 1.40 -2.50
C LEU A 124 10.70 2.60 -2.49
N ILE A 125 11.12 3.09 -3.66
CA ILE A 125 12.02 4.24 -3.76
C ILE A 125 11.37 5.51 -3.19
N ASN A 126 10.08 5.73 -3.44
CA ASN A 126 9.36 6.86 -2.86
C ASN A 126 9.15 6.72 -1.35
N ALA A 127 8.85 5.52 -0.84
CA ALA A 127 8.76 5.27 0.59
C ALA A 127 10.07 5.58 1.32
N ILE A 128 11.20 5.17 0.74
CA ILE A 128 12.53 5.50 1.25
C ILE A 128 12.78 7.00 1.18
N ALA A 129 12.34 7.67 0.11
CA ALA A 129 12.50 9.11 -0.04
C ALA A 129 11.78 9.88 1.07
N VAL A 130 10.52 9.53 1.35
CA VAL A 130 9.72 10.08 2.45
C VAL A 130 10.41 9.82 3.79
N ARG A 131 10.81 8.57 4.07
CA ARG A 131 11.53 8.23 5.31
C ARG A 131 12.81 9.06 5.50
N LYS A 132 13.61 9.23 4.45
CA LYS A 132 14.87 9.98 4.52
C LYS A 132 14.65 11.49 4.68
N ILE A 133 13.61 12.07 4.08
CA ILE A 133 13.33 13.51 4.24
C ILE A 133 12.74 13.83 5.63
N LEU A 134 11.91 12.95 6.18
CA LEU A 134 11.41 13.06 7.56
C LEU A 134 12.53 12.92 8.59
N LYS A 135 13.39 11.91 8.46
CA LYS A 135 14.61 11.80 9.30
C LYS A 135 15.51 13.03 9.20
N LYS A 136 15.57 13.66 8.03
CA LYS A 136 16.32 14.90 7.86
C LYS A 136 15.65 16.07 8.58
N TYR A 137 14.32 16.15 8.56
CA TYR A 137 13.56 17.15 9.32
C TYR A 137 13.88 17.02 10.82
N ASP A 138 13.73 15.82 11.38
CA ASP A 138 13.99 15.54 12.80
C ASP A 138 15.42 15.90 13.19
N LYS A 139 16.40 15.54 12.35
CA LYS A 139 17.80 15.89 12.57
C LYS A 139 18.10 17.38 12.52
N VAL A 140 17.36 18.17 11.72
CA VAL A 140 17.59 19.62 11.59
C VAL A 140 16.97 20.38 12.77
N HIS A 141 15.87 19.87 13.34
CA HIS A 141 15.10 20.53 14.39
C HIS A 141 15.27 19.90 15.77
N ASP A 142 16.08 18.85 15.88
CA ASP A 142 16.19 18.01 17.09
C ASP A 142 14.82 17.63 17.66
N SER A 143 13.94 17.14 16.78
CA SER A 143 12.53 16.88 17.11
C SER A 143 12.09 15.49 16.70
N LYS A 144 10.87 15.11 17.12
CA LYS A 144 10.21 13.85 16.74
C LYS A 144 9.00 14.07 15.82
N GLN A 145 8.84 15.27 15.25
CA GLN A 145 7.65 15.61 14.47
C GLN A 145 7.63 14.96 13.09
N GLY A 146 8.78 14.75 12.47
CA GLY A 146 8.87 13.96 11.25
C GLY A 146 8.38 12.53 11.47
N GLN A 147 8.73 11.94 12.62
CA GLN A 147 8.21 10.64 13.03
C GLN A 147 6.70 10.69 13.35
N ALA A 148 6.23 11.72 14.07
CA ALA A 148 4.79 11.89 14.35
C ALA A 148 3.97 12.07 13.07
N PHE A 149 4.46 12.87 12.11
CA PHE A 149 3.87 13.02 10.79
C PHE A 149 3.84 11.69 10.04
N LYS A 150 4.87 10.83 10.19
CA LYS A 150 4.83 9.48 9.60
C LYS A 150 3.65 8.67 10.14
N SER A 151 3.45 8.66 11.46
CA SER A 151 2.32 7.97 12.08
C SER A 151 0.97 8.58 11.66
N GLN A 152 0.90 9.90 11.51
CA GLN A 152 -0.28 10.57 10.98
C GLN A 152 -0.55 10.19 9.52
N ALA A 153 0.49 10.13 8.69
CA ALA A 153 0.40 9.72 7.29
C ALA A 153 -0.13 8.28 7.14
N GLN A 154 0.16 7.40 8.10
CA GLN A 154 -0.41 6.06 8.17
C GLN A 154 -1.90 6.09 8.43
N SER A 155 -2.35 6.89 9.41
CA SER A 155 -3.79 7.06 9.68
C SER A 155 -4.57 7.78 8.56
N MET A 156 -3.86 8.46 7.66
CA MET A 156 -4.46 9.16 6.51
C MET A 156 -4.40 8.33 5.22
N HIS A 157 -3.88 7.10 5.24
CA HIS A 157 -3.74 6.22 4.06
C HIS A 157 -2.92 6.81 2.91
N ILE A 158 -1.93 7.64 3.24
CA ILE A 158 -1.03 8.28 2.28
C ILE A 158 0.40 7.70 2.33
N GLU A 159 0.64 6.66 3.13
CA GLU A 159 1.88 5.88 3.06
C GLU A 159 1.74 4.80 1.97
N ILE A 160 2.53 4.93 0.89
CA ILE A 160 2.47 4.01 -0.27
C ILE A 160 2.71 2.54 0.09
N LEU A 161 3.42 2.25 1.18
CA LEU A 161 3.67 0.88 1.63
C LEU A 161 2.43 0.19 2.22
N GLN A 162 1.43 0.96 2.63
CA GLN A 162 0.15 0.44 3.11
C GLN A 162 -0.88 0.30 1.99
N SER A 163 -0.53 0.66 0.75
CA SER A 163 -1.44 0.52 -0.37
C SER A 163 -1.73 -0.96 -0.63
N PRO A 164 -3.01 -1.38 -0.69
CA PRO A 164 -3.38 -2.76 -1.00
C PRO A 164 -2.87 -3.19 -2.38
N TRP A 165 -2.77 -2.24 -3.30
CA TRP A 165 -2.24 -2.47 -4.65
C TRP A 165 -0.76 -2.84 -4.66
N LEU A 166 0.02 -2.44 -3.63
CA LEU A 166 1.39 -2.91 -3.49
C LEU A 166 1.43 -4.39 -3.15
N CYS A 167 0.57 -4.84 -2.24
CA CYS A 167 0.45 -6.25 -1.88
C CYS A 167 0.06 -7.10 -3.11
N GLU A 168 -0.94 -6.66 -3.87
CA GLU A 168 -1.35 -7.31 -5.12
C GLU A 168 -0.22 -7.36 -6.15
N LEU A 169 0.50 -6.25 -6.37
CA LEU A 169 1.63 -6.26 -7.30
C LEU A 169 2.74 -7.21 -6.85
N MET A 170 3.00 -7.32 -5.56
CA MET A 170 3.97 -8.30 -5.03
C MET A 170 3.53 -9.73 -5.33
N ALA A 171 2.25 -10.05 -5.08
CA ALA A 171 1.69 -11.37 -5.39
C ALA A 171 1.73 -11.68 -6.90
N PHE A 172 1.33 -10.72 -7.73
CA PHE A 172 1.44 -10.76 -9.19
C PHE A 172 2.85 -11.12 -9.67
N HIS A 173 3.89 -10.48 -9.09
CA HIS A 173 5.28 -10.79 -9.44
C HIS A 173 5.69 -12.20 -9.09
N ILE A 174 5.25 -12.71 -7.95
CA ILE A 174 5.57 -14.08 -7.49
C ILE A 174 4.85 -15.08 -8.40
N ASN A 175 3.54 -14.90 -8.61
CA ASN A 175 2.72 -15.73 -9.51
C ASN A 175 3.31 -15.82 -10.93
N LEU A 176 3.81 -14.71 -11.47
CA LEU A 176 4.41 -14.70 -12.81
C LEU A 176 5.88 -15.16 -12.85
N ARG A 177 6.59 -15.16 -11.73
CA ARG A 177 7.94 -15.74 -11.63
C ARG A 177 7.89 -17.26 -11.63
N GLU A 178 6.94 -17.85 -10.89
CA GLU A 178 6.78 -19.31 -10.79
C GLU A 178 6.35 -19.95 -12.12
N THR A 179 5.64 -19.23 -12.97
CA THR A 179 5.25 -19.71 -14.31
C THR A 179 6.38 -19.69 -15.34
N LYS A 180 7.51 -19.01 -15.05
CA LYS A 180 8.66 -18.90 -15.96
C LYS A 180 9.91 -19.54 -15.36
N VAL A 181 9.97 -20.87 -15.38
CA VAL A 181 11.23 -21.61 -15.25
C VAL A 181 12.14 -21.17 -16.42
N LYS A 182 13.22 -20.45 -16.08
CA LYS A 182 14.28 -19.92 -16.95
C LYS A 182 13.89 -18.70 -17.82
N SER A 183 13.97 -17.50 -17.24
CA SER A 183 14.21 -16.28 -18.03
C SER A 183 15.27 -15.42 -17.35
N ARG A 184 16.20 -14.92 -18.17
CA ARG A 184 17.44 -14.20 -17.85
C ARG A 184 17.30 -13.13 -16.76
N LYS A 185 18.40 -12.93 -16.01
CA LYS A 185 18.64 -11.80 -15.10
C LYS A 185 18.13 -10.50 -15.74
N SER A 186 17.04 -9.97 -15.20
CA SER A 186 16.43 -8.71 -15.62
C SER A 186 17.06 -7.57 -14.83
N THR A 187 17.42 -6.51 -15.57
CA THR A 187 18.36 -5.43 -15.24
C THR A 187 17.80 -4.31 -14.36
N SER A 188 16.84 -4.58 -13.45
CA SER A 188 16.55 -3.60 -12.40
C SER A 188 17.55 -3.79 -11.26
N VAL A 189 18.62 -2.98 -11.27
CA VAL A 189 19.63 -2.92 -10.19
C VAL A 189 19.05 -2.27 -8.92
N LEU A 190 17.73 -2.26 -8.72
CA LEU A 190 17.04 -1.62 -7.60
C LEU A 190 16.06 -2.54 -6.87
N PHE A 191 15.60 -3.63 -7.47
CA PHE A 191 14.60 -4.51 -6.88
C PHE A 191 15.21 -5.90 -6.63
N ASN A 192 15.32 -6.30 -5.36
CA ASN A 192 15.49 -7.70 -5.01
C ASN A 192 14.10 -8.36 -5.03
N ALA A 193 14.05 -9.60 -5.50
CA ALA A 193 12.79 -10.27 -5.80
C ALA A 193 11.84 -10.36 -4.60
N CYS A 194 10.53 -10.21 -4.84
CA CYS A 194 9.51 -10.56 -3.86
C CYS A 194 9.51 -12.08 -3.59
N SER A 195 9.18 -12.46 -2.37
CA SER A 195 9.01 -13.85 -1.95
C SER A 195 7.89 -14.00 -0.93
N LEU A 196 7.26 -15.16 -0.96
CA LEU A 196 6.39 -15.63 0.13
C LEU A 196 7.24 -16.48 1.07
N THR A 197 7.21 -16.16 2.36
CA THR A 197 7.95 -16.88 3.41
C THR A 197 6.99 -17.39 4.47
N PHE A 198 7.34 -18.49 5.13
CA PHE A 198 6.57 -19.06 6.22
C PHE A 198 7.42 -19.09 7.48
N SER A 199 7.00 -18.35 8.50
CA SER A 199 7.62 -18.38 9.84
C SER A 199 6.61 -18.95 10.82
N ASP A 200 6.95 -20.08 11.46
CA ASP A 200 6.06 -20.78 12.40
C ASP A 200 4.67 -21.10 11.82
N GLY A 201 4.63 -21.48 10.54
CA GLY A 201 3.38 -21.77 9.82
C GLY A 201 2.60 -20.53 9.35
N LYS A 202 3.03 -19.31 9.69
CA LYS A 202 2.38 -18.07 9.27
C LYS A 202 3.00 -17.53 7.98
N PRO A 203 2.21 -17.28 6.93
CA PRO A 203 2.70 -16.72 5.68
C PRO A 203 2.96 -15.22 5.82
N SER A 204 4.08 -14.76 5.26
CA SER A 204 4.38 -13.35 5.10
C SER A 204 4.95 -13.04 3.72
N LEU A 205 4.54 -11.90 3.17
CA LEU A 205 5.02 -11.39 1.90
C LEU A 205 6.19 -10.45 2.14
N THR A 206 7.34 -10.80 1.57
CA THR A 206 8.59 -10.07 1.76
C THR A 206 9.11 -9.47 0.46
N CYS A 207 9.65 -8.26 0.55
CA CYS A 207 10.36 -7.61 -0.55
C CYS A 207 11.54 -6.80 -0.02
N GLU A 208 12.68 -6.89 -0.70
CA GLU A 208 13.90 -6.16 -0.34
C GLU A 208 14.30 -5.14 -1.41
N LEU A 209 14.76 -3.98 -0.96
CA LEU A 209 15.40 -2.97 -1.82
C LEU A 209 16.89 -2.79 -1.45
N PHE A 210 17.68 -2.24 -2.37
CA PHE A 210 19.13 -2.02 -2.31
C PHE A 210 19.67 -1.23 -1.10
N ASP A 211 18.82 -0.72 -0.20
CA ASP A 211 19.19 0.08 0.98
C ASP A 211 18.75 -0.62 2.31
N SER A 212 18.59 -1.96 2.30
CA SER A 212 18.20 -2.80 3.46
C SER A 212 16.83 -2.49 4.05
N VAL A 213 15.93 -1.91 3.25
CA VAL A 213 14.52 -1.79 3.62
C VAL A 213 13.83 -3.09 3.22
N LYS A 214 13.51 -3.90 4.22
CA LYS A 214 12.66 -5.08 4.10
C LYS A 214 11.22 -4.65 4.34
N LEU A 215 10.37 -4.85 3.34
CA LEU A 215 8.92 -4.85 3.51
C LEU A 215 8.52 -6.26 3.92
N ASP A 216 7.68 -6.37 4.95
CA ASP A 216 7.16 -7.62 5.48
C ASP A 216 5.67 -7.42 5.76
N ILE A 217 4.82 -8.11 5.01
CA ILE A 217 3.37 -8.04 5.12
C ILE A 217 2.90 -9.36 5.72
N ASP A 218 2.39 -9.32 6.94
CA ASP A 218 1.77 -10.47 7.58
C ASP A 218 0.45 -10.81 6.86
N LEU A 219 0.31 -12.07 6.47
CA LEU A 219 -0.88 -12.58 5.78
C LEU A 219 -1.76 -13.43 6.72
N THR A 220 -1.65 -13.19 8.02
CA THR A 220 -2.53 -13.77 9.04
C THR A 220 -3.74 -12.85 9.27
N CYS A 221 -4.94 -13.41 9.19
CA CYS A 221 -6.16 -12.70 9.53
C CYS A 221 -6.24 -12.50 11.04
N SER A 222 -6.36 -11.26 11.52
CA SER A 222 -6.38 -11.02 12.97
C SER A 222 -7.69 -11.38 13.67
N ILE A 223 -8.71 -11.81 12.91
CA ILE A 223 -10.01 -12.25 13.44
C ILE A 223 -9.99 -13.76 13.69
N CYS A 224 -9.69 -14.56 12.65
CA CYS A 224 -9.65 -16.03 12.79
C CYS A 224 -8.27 -16.57 13.18
N LEU A 225 -7.23 -15.73 13.15
CA LEU A 225 -5.83 -16.07 13.46
C LEU A 225 -5.17 -17.07 12.51
N ASP A 226 -5.83 -17.41 11.41
CA ASP A 226 -5.32 -18.25 10.32
C ASP A 226 -4.81 -17.42 9.14
N THR A 227 -4.15 -18.07 8.19
CA THR A 227 -3.83 -17.50 6.87
C THR A 227 -5.08 -16.91 6.21
N VAL A 228 -4.98 -15.68 5.73
CA VAL A 228 -6.08 -14.99 5.05
C VAL A 228 -6.63 -15.82 3.89
N PHE A 229 -7.95 -15.93 3.80
CA PHE A 229 -8.67 -16.68 2.77
C PHE A 229 -9.71 -15.76 2.11
N ASP A 230 -9.78 -15.76 0.78
CA ASP A 230 -10.51 -14.73 0.02
C ASP A 230 -10.17 -13.32 0.54
N PRO A 231 -8.88 -12.93 0.49
CA PRO A 231 -8.37 -11.77 1.21
C PRO A 231 -8.96 -10.46 0.70
N VAL A 232 -9.37 -9.61 1.64
CA VAL A 232 -9.82 -8.24 1.38
C VAL A 232 -8.99 -7.28 2.21
N ALA A 233 -8.46 -6.24 1.56
CA ALA A 233 -7.89 -5.10 2.23
C ALA A 233 -8.95 -4.03 2.45
N LEU A 234 -9.11 -3.58 3.68
CA LEU A 234 -9.93 -2.41 4.00
C LEU A 234 -9.24 -1.13 3.49
N THR A 235 -9.96 0.00 3.42
CA THR A 235 -9.37 1.27 2.98
C THR A 235 -8.22 1.74 3.89
N CYS A 236 -8.19 1.23 5.12
CA CYS A 236 -7.10 1.43 6.07
C CYS A 236 -5.85 0.55 5.85
N GLY A 237 -5.82 -0.25 4.78
CA GLY A 237 -4.70 -1.11 4.40
C GLY A 237 -4.61 -2.45 5.14
N HIS A 238 -5.43 -2.66 6.18
CA HIS A 238 -5.47 -3.93 6.91
C HIS A 238 -6.18 -5.02 6.12
N ILE A 239 -5.61 -6.24 6.12
CA ILE A 239 -6.08 -7.38 5.32
C ILE A 239 -6.78 -8.39 6.24
N PHE A 240 -7.94 -8.87 5.81
CA PHE A 240 -8.74 -9.88 6.51
C PHE A 240 -9.28 -10.91 5.50
N CYS A 241 -9.77 -12.04 5.99
CA CYS A 241 -10.64 -12.90 5.18
C CYS A 241 -11.95 -12.16 4.86
N PHE A 242 -12.51 -12.33 3.66
CA PHE A 242 -13.78 -11.69 3.29
C PHE A 242 -14.90 -11.94 4.29
N MET A 243 -15.12 -13.19 4.69
CA MET A 243 -16.15 -13.55 5.67
C MET A 243 -15.90 -12.92 7.05
N CYS A 244 -14.64 -12.83 7.47
CA CYS A 244 -14.26 -12.19 8.73
C CYS A 244 -14.53 -10.68 8.68
N ALA A 245 -14.20 -10.03 7.57
CA ALA A 245 -14.50 -8.61 7.35
C ALA A 245 -16.01 -8.35 7.36
N CYS A 246 -16.82 -9.18 6.68
CA CYS A 246 -18.28 -9.05 6.66
C CYS A 246 -18.86 -9.20 8.08
N SER A 247 -18.43 -10.23 8.81
CA SER A 247 -18.86 -10.43 10.19
C SER A 247 -18.49 -9.25 11.09
N SER A 248 -17.28 -8.69 10.93
CA SER A 248 -16.85 -7.53 11.73
C SER A 248 -17.55 -6.24 11.36
N ALA A 249 -18.05 -6.13 10.13
CA ALA A 249 -18.84 -5.00 9.65
C ALA A 249 -20.34 -5.16 9.92
N SER A 250 -20.75 -6.24 10.61
CA SER A 250 -22.16 -6.58 10.85
C SER A 250 -23.00 -6.67 9.57
N VAL A 251 -22.39 -7.11 8.47
CA VAL A 251 -23.07 -7.31 7.18
C VAL A 251 -23.06 -8.78 6.76
N THR A 252 -24.06 -9.19 5.99
CA THR A 252 -24.04 -10.51 5.38
C THR A 252 -23.04 -10.56 4.23
N ILE A 253 -22.52 -11.74 3.92
CA ILE A 253 -21.69 -11.96 2.72
C ILE A 253 -22.43 -11.67 1.41
N VAL A 254 -23.77 -11.67 1.42
CA VAL A 254 -24.61 -11.42 0.23
C VAL A 254 -24.68 -9.92 -0.05
N ASP A 255 -24.89 -9.12 1.00
CA ASP A 255 -24.83 -7.66 0.92
C ASP A 255 -23.40 -7.23 0.56
N GLY A 256 -22.43 -7.77 1.30
CA GLY A 256 -21.03 -7.44 1.20
C GLY A 256 -20.67 -6.14 1.91
N LEU A 257 -19.37 -5.84 1.92
CA LEU A 257 -18.78 -4.75 2.72
C LEU A 257 -19.27 -3.34 2.35
N LYS A 258 -19.80 -3.16 1.14
CA LYS A 258 -20.35 -1.88 0.67
C LYS A 258 -21.59 -1.41 1.46
N PHE A 259 -22.27 -2.32 2.18
CA PHE A 259 -23.41 -1.98 3.03
C PHE A 259 -23.04 -1.80 4.51
N ALA A 260 -21.75 -1.86 4.85
CA ALA A 260 -21.30 -1.63 6.20
C ALA A 260 -21.65 -0.20 6.64
N GLU A 261 -22.16 -0.04 7.85
CA GLU A 261 -22.43 1.30 8.36
C GLU A 261 -21.12 2.09 8.56
N PRO A 262 -21.10 3.41 8.29
CA PRO A 262 -19.88 4.22 8.44
C PRO A 262 -19.31 4.25 9.87
N LYS A 263 -20.11 3.89 10.88
CA LYS A 263 -19.68 3.80 12.28
C LYS A 263 -18.83 2.56 12.58
N GLU A 264 -18.92 1.54 11.73
CA GLU A 264 -18.20 0.28 11.90
C GLU A 264 -16.70 0.50 11.76
N LYS A 265 -15.93 -0.17 12.62
CA LYS A 265 -14.51 0.08 12.79
C LYS A 265 -13.66 -1.10 12.36
N CYS A 266 -12.46 -0.81 11.87
CA CYS A 266 -11.43 -1.81 11.65
C CYS A 266 -11.08 -2.53 12.98
N PRO A 267 -11.04 -3.86 13.04
CA PRO A 267 -10.62 -4.61 14.22
C PRO A 267 -9.18 -4.28 14.69
N LEU A 268 -8.31 -3.89 13.76
CA LEU A 268 -6.89 -3.65 14.02
C LEU A 268 -6.61 -2.20 14.41
N CYS A 269 -6.96 -1.23 13.56
CA CYS A 269 -6.66 0.18 13.83
C CYS A 269 -7.81 0.98 14.45
N ARG A 270 -9.02 0.39 14.57
CA ARG A 270 -10.23 1.05 15.10
C ARG A 270 -10.72 2.27 14.33
N GLU A 271 -10.21 2.49 13.12
CA GLU A 271 -10.68 3.52 12.22
C GLU A 271 -12.07 3.16 11.68
N ALA A 272 -12.97 4.15 11.67
CA ALA A 272 -14.35 3.98 11.23
C ALA A 272 -14.49 4.20 9.71
N GLY A 273 -15.51 3.60 9.10
CA GLY A 273 -15.84 3.84 7.69
C GLY A 273 -14.85 3.20 6.70
N VAL A 274 -14.17 2.14 7.10
CA VAL A 274 -13.07 1.54 6.32
C VAL A 274 -13.51 0.42 5.35
N TYR A 275 -14.78 0.01 5.41
CA TYR A 275 -15.29 -1.18 4.74
C TYR A 275 -15.82 -0.91 3.31
N GLU A 276 -16.48 0.23 3.08
CA GLU A 276 -17.17 0.53 1.81
C GLU A 276 -16.25 0.46 0.59
N GLY A 277 -15.00 0.92 0.74
CA GLY A 277 -13.98 0.92 -0.30
C GLY A 277 -13.01 -0.26 -0.23
N GLY A 278 -13.37 -1.36 0.44
CA GLY A 278 -12.52 -2.54 0.53
C GLY A 278 -12.17 -3.15 -0.84
N VAL A 279 -10.93 -3.62 -0.99
CA VAL A 279 -10.39 -4.18 -2.24
C VAL A 279 -10.13 -5.66 -2.06
N HIS A 280 -10.73 -6.50 -2.90
CA HIS A 280 -10.38 -7.92 -2.99
C HIS A 280 -8.99 -8.09 -3.60
N LEU A 281 -8.17 -8.91 -2.96
CA LEU A 281 -6.78 -9.16 -3.34
C LEU A 281 -6.69 -10.49 -4.12
N GLU A 282 -7.01 -10.43 -5.41
CA GLU A 282 -7.13 -11.61 -6.29
C GLU A 282 -5.79 -12.30 -6.55
N GLU A 283 -4.73 -11.54 -6.84
CA GLU A 283 -3.40 -12.13 -7.06
C GLU A 283 -2.86 -12.76 -5.78
N LEU A 284 -3.12 -12.13 -4.64
CA LEU A 284 -2.79 -12.70 -3.34
C LEU A 284 -3.55 -14.01 -3.08
N SER A 285 -4.85 -14.05 -3.40
CA SER A 285 -5.68 -15.25 -3.30
C SER A 285 -5.12 -16.39 -4.17
N ILE A 286 -4.76 -16.08 -5.43
CA ILE A 286 -4.14 -17.03 -6.35
C ILE A 286 -2.81 -17.54 -5.79
N LEU A 287 -1.96 -16.65 -5.28
CA LEU A 287 -0.67 -17.01 -4.70
C LEU A 287 -0.85 -17.98 -3.52
N LEU A 288 -1.70 -17.63 -2.55
CA LEU A 288 -1.94 -18.44 -1.36
C LEU A 288 -2.55 -19.79 -1.70
N SER A 289 -3.47 -19.86 -2.67
CA SER A 289 -4.06 -21.12 -3.14
C SER A 289 -3.03 -22.10 -3.70
N ARG A 290 -1.96 -21.59 -4.32
CA ARG A 290 -0.87 -22.40 -4.89
C ARG A 290 0.14 -22.80 -3.83
N SER A 291 0.46 -21.88 -2.92
CA SER A 291 1.49 -22.09 -1.90
C SER A 291 1.00 -22.93 -0.71
N CYS A 292 -0.30 -22.90 -0.39
CA CYS A 292 -0.89 -23.57 0.78
C CYS A 292 -2.04 -24.51 0.39
N ARG A 293 -1.80 -25.42 -0.57
CA ARG A 293 -2.88 -26.15 -1.26
C ARG A 293 -3.82 -26.94 -0.33
N GLU A 294 -3.29 -27.73 0.59
CA GLU A 294 -4.11 -28.57 1.49
C GLU A 294 -5.00 -27.71 2.39
N TYR A 295 -4.42 -26.73 3.08
CA TYR A 295 -5.16 -25.75 3.88
C TYR A 295 -6.22 -25.02 3.06
N TRP A 296 -5.87 -24.59 1.83
CA TRP A 296 -6.77 -23.86 0.97
C TRP A 296 -7.98 -24.70 0.52
N GLU A 297 -7.75 -25.97 0.18
CA GLU A 297 -8.81 -26.90 -0.21
C GLU A 297 -9.77 -27.18 0.97
N GLU A 298 -9.24 -27.42 2.17
CA GLU A 298 -10.04 -27.62 3.38
C GLU A 298 -10.86 -26.36 3.73
N ARG A 299 -10.21 -25.19 3.71
CA ARG A 299 -10.85 -23.92 4.02
C ARG A 299 -11.95 -23.58 3.01
N LEU A 300 -11.72 -23.86 1.73
CA LEU A 300 -12.71 -23.65 0.67
C LEU A 300 -13.97 -24.50 0.88
N GLN A 301 -13.84 -25.78 1.29
CA GLN A 301 -15.02 -26.61 1.57
C GLN A 301 -15.80 -26.07 2.77
N THR A 302 -15.09 -25.73 3.84
CA THR A 302 -15.70 -25.22 5.09
C THR A 302 -16.43 -23.90 4.84
N GLU A 303 -15.77 -22.93 4.20
CA GLU A 303 -16.40 -21.65 3.88
C GLU A 303 -17.52 -21.78 2.85
N ARG A 304 -17.45 -22.73 1.91
CA ARG A 304 -18.54 -22.93 0.96
C ARG A 304 -19.85 -23.33 1.66
N VAL A 305 -19.77 -24.26 2.62
CA VAL A 305 -20.94 -24.67 3.41
C VAL A 305 -21.51 -23.48 4.18
N GLU A 306 -20.63 -22.73 4.84
CA GLU A 306 -21.01 -21.56 5.63
C GLU A 306 -21.59 -20.43 4.77
N ARG A 307 -21.03 -20.18 3.58
CA ARG A 307 -21.55 -19.18 2.64
C ARG A 307 -22.95 -19.55 2.13
N VAL A 308 -23.19 -20.82 1.82
CA VAL A 308 -24.53 -21.28 1.43
C VAL A 308 -25.53 -21.11 2.58
N ARG A 309 -25.12 -21.43 3.82
CA ARG A 309 -25.95 -21.24 5.02
C ARG A 309 -26.34 -19.77 5.21
N GLN A 310 -25.37 -18.85 5.22
CA GLN A 310 -25.63 -17.42 5.39
C GLN A 310 -26.48 -16.84 4.26
N ALA A 311 -26.26 -17.27 3.01
CA ALA A 311 -27.07 -16.82 1.89
C ALA A 311 -28.52 -17.27 2.02
N LYS A 312 -28.77 -18.52 2.45
CA LYS A 312 -30.12 -19.02 2.71
C LYS A 312 -30.81 -18.20 3.81
N GLU A 313 -30.14 -17.98 4.93
CA GLU A 313 -30.67 -17.18 6.05
C GLU A 313 -30.98 -15.74 5.64
N HIS A 314 -30.10 -15.12 4.85
CA HIS A 314 -30.31 -13.78 4.31
C HIS A 314 -31.61 -13.70 3.49
N TRP A 315 -31.81 -14.61 2.53
CA TRP A 315 -33.01 -14.61 1.69
C TRP A 315 -34.27 -14.97 2.47
N GLU A 316 -34.20 -15.88 3.44
CA GLU A 316 -35.34 -16.20 4.32
C GLU A 316 -35.76 -15.01 5.19
N LEU A 317 -34.81 -14.20 5.67
CA LEU A 317 -35.10 -12.97 6.40
C LEU A 317 -35.73 -11.92 5.48
N GLN A 318 -35.20 -11.74 4.27
CA GLN A 318 -35.77 -10.82 3.27
C GLN A 318 -37.20 -11.24 2.87
N CYS A 319 -37.45 -12.52 2.65
CA CYS A 319 -38.79 -13.03 2.36
C CYS A 319 -39.76 -12.78 3.53
N ARG A 320 -39.33 -13.01 4.78
CA ARG A 320 -40.15 -12.72 5.97
C ARG A 320 -40.47 -11.23 6.10
N ALA A 321 -39.47 -10.37 5.96
CA ALA A 321 -39.66 -8.92 5.99
C ALA A 321 -40.61 -8.42 4.88
N PHE A 322 -40.61 -9.07 3.72
CA PHE A 322 -41.54 -8.76 2.63
C PHE A 322 -42.98 -9.26 2.89
N MET A 323 -43.14 -10.38 3.60
CA MET A 323 -44.45 -10.97 3.87
C MET A 323 -45.17 -10.40 5.10
N GLY A 324 -44.48 -9.65 5.96
CA GLY A 324 -45.04 -9.05 7.18
C GLY A 324 -44.85 -9.91 8.42
#